data_AF-A0A8T5QRK3-F1
#
_entry.id   AF-A0A8T5QRK3-F1
#
_cell.length_a   1.000
_cell.length_b   1.000
_cell.length_c   1.000
_cell.angle_alpha   90.00
_cell.angle_beta   90.00
_cell.angle_gamma   90.00
#
_symmetry.space_group_name_H-M   'P 1'
#
loop_
_entity.id
_entity.type
_entity.pdbx_description
1 polymer ?
#
loop_
_entity_poly.entity_id
_entity_poly.type
_entity_poly.pdbx_seq_one_letter_code
_entity_poly.pdbx_strand_id
1 'polypeptide(L)'
;MNIQLGNNEVLPDADVDEMARILLARFGLLPRKKDGSAKMHKLLLELYERKKQANKEKKPEAAVMPVEEMGIFAGIKRQTMYDYLHRWLNLGILKKTSFVAEGKVVIGYELNGNNLEGAFRKAESTVKNHLEDSFRLLGELQNQIKKEKISSAINAPNTTEEY
;
A
#
# COMPACT_ATOMS: atom_id res chain seq x y z
N MET A 1 -18.62 9.36 -8.00
CA MET A 1 -17.49 8.82 -7.21
C MET A 1 -17.07 9.92 -6.25
N ASN A 2 -17.54 9.91 -5.01
CA ASN A 2 -17.05 10.87 -4.01
C ASN A 2 -15.61 10.50 -3.72
N ILE A 3 -14.66 11.37 -4.08
CA ILE A 3 -13.29 11.25 -3.60
C ILE A 3 -13.41 11.35 -2.09
N GLN A 4 -13.24 10.23 -1.38
CA GLN A 4 -13.32 10.18 0.09
C GLN A 4 -12.07 10.86 0.68
N LEU A 5 -11.98 12.17 0.51
CA LEU A 5 -11.04 13.04 1.24
C LEU A 5 -11.65 13.51 2.57
N GLY A 6 -12.92 13.20 2.83
CA GLY A 6 -13.59 13.55 4.08
C GLY A 6 -12.88 12.92 5.28
N ASN A 7 -12.36 13.78 6.17
CA ASN A 7 -11.72 13.47 7.45
C ASN A 7 -10.29 12.89 7.38
N ASN A 8 -9.47 13.38 6.44
CA ASN A 8 -8.03 13.09 6.42
C ASN A 8 -7.16 14.25 6.94
N GLU A 9 -7.74 15.26 7.57
CA GLU A 9 -7.02 16.34 8.24
C GLU A 9 -6.81 15.99 9.70
N VAL A 10 -5.59 16.23 10.19
CA VAL A 10 -5.24 16.02 11.59
C VAL A 10 -5.77 17.22 12.37
N LEU A 11 -6.66 16.98 13.33
CA LEU A 11 -7.12 18.03 14.23
C LEU A 11 -5.99 18.45 15.19
N PRO A 12 -5.97 19.70 15.68
CA PRO A 12 -4.90 20.20 16.55
C PRO A 12 -4.70 19.39 17.84
N ASP A 13 -5.73 18.69 18.30
CA ASP A 13 -5.80 17.86 19.51
C ASP A 13 -5.78 16.35 19.22
N ALA A 14 -5.50 15.95 17.99
CA ALA A 14 -5.47 14.54 17.59
C ALA A 14 -4.43 13.75 18.41
N ASP A 15 -4.83 12.57 18.88
CA ASP A 15 -3.93 11.64 19.56
C ASP A 15 -3.10 10.81 18.57
N VAL A 16 -2.16 10.01 19.11
CA VAL A 16 -1.26 9.18 18.30
C VAL A 16 -2.01 8.15 17.45
N ASP A 17 -3.08 7.56 17.99
CA ASP A 17 -3.90 6.57 17.28
C ASP A 17 -4.67 7.22 16.12
N GLU A 18 -5.18 8.43 16.31
CA GLU A 18 -5.85 9.23 15.29
C GLU A 18 -4.89 9.67 14.18
N MET A 19 -3.72 10.19 14.54
CA MET A 19 -2.68 10.53 13.56
C MET A 19 -2.28 9.32 12.71
N ALA A 20 -2.05 8.16 13.35
CA ALA A 20 -1.73 6.92 12.65
C ALA A 20 -2.87 6.48 11.72
N ARG A 21 -4.13 6.61 12.15
CA ARG A 21 -5.30 6.28 11.32
C ARG A 21 -5.42 7.18 10.10
N ILE A 22 -5.26 8.49 10.28
CA ILE A 22 -5.30 9.47 9.19
C ILE A 22 -4.16 9.22 8.19
N LEU A 23 -2.95 8.91 8.69
CA LEU A 23 -1.82 8.58 7.84
C LEU A 23 -2.11 7.34 6.97
N LEU A 24 -2.64 6.27 7.57
CA LEU A 24 -3.06 5.09 6.82
C LEU A 24 -4.15 5.40 5.80
N ALA A 25 -5.08 6.30 6.12
CA ALA A 25 -6.11 6.74 5.19
C ALA A 25 -5.53 7.42 3.95
N ARG A 26 -4.58 8.34 4.15
CA ARG A 26 -3.89 9.06 3.06
C ARG A 26 -3.13 8.14 2.11
N PHE A 27 -2.61 7.02 2.61
CA PHE A 27 -1.92 6.01 1.80
C PHE A 27 -2.85 4.87 1.31
N GLY A 28 -4.17 4.96 1.53
CA GLY A 28 -5.13 3.95 1.07
C GLY A 28 -5.02 2.60 1.79
N LEU A 29 -4.50 2.62 3.03
CA LEU A 29 -4.21 1.44 3.85
C LEU A 29 -5.29 1.14 4.88
N LEU A 30 -6.38 1.92 4.90
CA LEU A 30 -7.51 1.62 5.77
C LEU A 30 -8.16 0.27 5.42
N PRO A 31 -8.77 -0.38 6.42
CA PRO A 31 -9.60 -1.55 6.21
C PRO A 31 -10.73 -1.29 5.21
N ARG A 32 -11.10 -2.32 4.45
CA ARG A 32 -12.31 -2.29 3.63
C ARG A 32 -13.55 -2.34 4.53
N LYS A 33 -14.70 -1.90 4.02
CA LYS A 33 -15.98 -1.91 4.78
C LYS A 33 -16.28 -3.24 5.49
N LYS A 34 -15.98 -4.39 4.85
CA LYS A 34 -16.18 -5.72 5.42
C LYS A 34 -15.34 -6.02 6.68
N ASP A 35 -14.21 -5.32 6.84
CA ASP A 35 -13.29 -5.47 7.97
C ASP A 35 -13.15 -4.14 8.74
N GLY A 36 -14.22 -3.31 8.76
CA GLY A 36 -14.15 -1.94 9.27
C GLY A 36 -13.69 -1.79 10.73
N SER A 37 -13.72 -2.86 11.53
CA SER A 37 -13.22 -2.91 12.90
C SER A 37 -11.71 -3.16 13.01
N ALA A 38 -11.02 -3.42 11.90
CA ALA A 38 -9.62 -3.79 11.91
C ALA A 38 -8.73 -2.61 12.34
N LYS A 39 -7.86 -2.85 13.32
CA LYS A 39 -7.05 -1.83 13.99
C LYS A 39 -5.68 -1.68 13.33
N MET A 40 -5.66 -1.35 12.04
CA MET A 40 -4.41 -1.24 11.26
C MET A 40 -3.44 -0.18 11.80
N HIS A 41 -3.98 0.88 12.42
CA HIS A 41 -3.18 1.92 13.08
C HIS A 41 -2.37 1.35 14.25
N LYS A 42 -2.97 0.45 15.05
CA LYS A 42 -2.26 -0.23 16.16
C LYS A 42 -1.15 -1.14 15.64
N LEU A 43 -1.41 -1.86 14.55
CA LEU A 43 -0.39 -2.67 13.90
C LEU A 43 0.79 -1.81 13.40
N LEU A 44 0.53 -0.65 12.80
CA LEU A 44 1.59 0.27 12.36
C LEU A 44 2.47 0.72 13.53
N LEU A 45 1.84 1.13 14.64
CA LEU A 45 2.53 1.60 15.84
C LEU A 45 3.37 0.49 16.48
N GLU A 46 2.82 -0.72 16.57
CA GLU A 46 3.55 -1.89 17.09
C GLU A 46 4.78 -2.22 16.22
N LEU A 47 4.63 -2.23 14.89
CA LEU A 47 5.76 -2.46 13.98
C LEU A 47 6.86 -1.41 14.15
N TYR A 48 6.49 -0.16 14.43
CA TYR A 48 7.45 0.90 14.73
C TYR A 48 8.18 0.68 16.06
N GLU A 49 7.47 0.38 17.14
CA GLU A 49 8.09 0.13 18.45
C GLU A 49 8.99 -1.11 18.40
N ARG A 50 8.61 -2.18 17.70
CA ARG A 50 9.49 -3.33 17.46
C ARG A 50 10.73 -2.96 16.70
N LYS A 51 10.60 -2.18 15.62
CA LYS A 51 11.75 -1.76 14.82
C LYS A 51 12.73 -0.94 15.66
N LYS A 52 12.20 -0.02 16.46
CA LYS A 52 12.98 0.81 17.40
C LYS A 52 13.69 -0.04 18.45
N GLN A 53 13.00 -1.01 19.05
CA GLN A 53 13.60 -1.91 20.05
C GLN A 53 14.68 -2.81 19.43
N ALA A 54 14.42 -3.39 18.25
CA ALA A 54 15.39 -4.17 17.50
C ALA A 54 16.66 -3.38 17.19
N ASN A 55 16.53 -2.12 16.78
CA ASN A 55 17.66 -1.23 16.53
C ASN A 55 18.43 -0.91 17.82
N LYS A 56 17.72 -0.68 18.94
CA LYS A 56 18.31 -0.43 20.26
C LYS A 56 19.10 -1.62 20.78
N GLU A 57 18.55 -2.83 20.64
CA GLU A 57 19.17 -4.08 21.10
C GLU A 57 20.18 -4.68 20.11
N LYS A 58 20.26 -4.14 18.88
CA LYS A 58 21.02 -4.70 17.75
C LYS A 58 20.60 -6.14 17.42
N LYS A 59 19.32 -6.44 17.59
CA LYS A 59 18.69 -7.74 17.29
C LYS A 59 17.68 -7.58 16.15
N PRO A 60 18.10 -7.71 14.88
CA PRO A 60 17.22 -7.48 13.73
C PRO A 60 15.99 -8.40 13.71
N GLU A 61 16.10 -9.61 14.26
CA GLU A 61 15.00 -10.58 14.39
C GLU A 61 13.84 -10.05 15.24
N ALA A 62 14.10 -9.16 16.21
CA ALA A 62 13.07 -8.58 17.08
C ALA A 62 12.14 -7.61 16.32
N ALA A 63 12.55 -7.12 15.14
CA ALA A 63 11.70 -6.28 14.29
C ALA A 63 10.69 -7.11 13.47
N VAL A 64 10.88 -8.42 13.38
CA VAL A 64 10.12 -9.30 12.50
C VAL A 64 8.85 -9.76 13.19
N MET A 65 7.71 -9.54 12.55
CA MET A 65 6.40 -9.99 13.04
C MET A 65 5.79 -11.03 12.08
N PRO A 66 5.49 -12.25 12.56
CA PRO A 66 4.72 -13.23 11.80
C PRO A 66 3.29 -12.76 11.52
N VAL A 67 2.67 -13.26 10.45
CA VAL A 67 1.32 -12.80 10.01
C VAL A 67 0.24 -13.08 11.04
N GLU A 68 0.36 -14.20 11.75
CA GLU A 68 -0.50 -14.59 12.85
C GLU A 68 -0.55 -13.50 13.91
N GLU A 69 0.63 -13.02 14.31
CA GLU A 69 0.78 -11.98 15.32
C GLU A 69 0.26 -10.63 14.81
N MET A 70 0.56 -10.28 13.55
CA MET A 70 -0.01 -9.09 12.92
C MET A 70 -1.55 -9.10 12.95
N GLY A 71 -2.15 -10.26 12.67
CA GLY A 71 -3.59 -10.47 12.73
C GLY A 71 -4.16 -10.20 14.13
N ILE A 72 -3.46 -10.64 15.18
CA ILE A 72 -3.85 -10.40 16.58
C ILE A 72 -3.86 -8.90 16.88
N PHE A 73 -2.79 -8.16 16.54
CA PHE A 73 -2.72 -6.70 16.77
C PHE A 73 -3.80 -5.93 16.01
N ALA A 74 -4.07 -6.34 14.77
CA ALA A 74 -5.10 -5.72 13.94
C ALA A 74 -6.53 -6.20 14.27
N GLY A 75 -6.69 -7.24 15.09
CA GLY A 75 -7.99 -7.82 15.42
C GLY A 75 -8.69 -8.51 14.24
N ILE A 76 -7.93 -9.15 13.35
CA ILE A 76 -8.43 -9.86 12.16
C ILE A 76 -7.80 -11.23 11.98
N LYS A 77 -8.44 -12.09 11.19
CA LYS A 77 -7.91 -13.43 10.86
C LYS A 77 -6.65 -13.32 10.00
N ARG A 78 -5.75 -14.30 10.13
CA ARG A 78 -4.50 -14.42 9.33
C ARG A 78 -4.76 -14.29 7.82
N GLN A 79 -5.78 -14.97 7.30
CA GLN A 79 -6.12 -14.91 5.87
C GLN A 79 -6.43 -13.48 5.42
N THR A 80 -7.26 -12.77 6.20
CA THR A 80 -7.58 -11.37 5.95
C THR A 80 -6.34 -10.48 6.04
N MET A 81 -5.40 -10.78 6.94
CA MET A 81 -4.14 -10.04 7.05
C MET A 81 -3.29 -10.15 5.78
N TYR A 82 -3.23 -11.31 5.12
CA TYR A 82 -2.53 -11.45 3.84
C TYR A 82 -3.06 -10.49 2.76
N ASP A 83 -4.39 -10.29 2.69
CA ASP A 83 -5.02 -9.36 1.75
C ASP A 83 -4.58 -7.89 1.99
N TYR A 84 -4.29 -7.53 3.24
CA TYR A 84 -3.81 -6.20 3.60
C TYR A 84 -2.29 -6.08 3.41
N LEU A 85 -1.53 -7.11 3.78
CA LEU A 85 -0.08 -7.15 3.63
C LEU A 85 0.37 -6.88 2.20
N HIS A 86 -0.34 -7.42 1.21
CA HIS A 86 -0.01 -7.19 -0.19
C HIS A 86 0.04 -5.70 -0.55
N ARG A 87 -0.89 -4.89 -0.02
CA ARG A 87 -0.90 -3.43 -0.26
C ARG A 87 0.29 -2.73 0.40
N TRP A 88 0.61 -3.13 1.63
CA TRP A 88 1.72 -2.54 2.39
C TRP A 88 3.08 -2.91 1.79
N LEU A 89 3.22 -4.13 1.27
CA LEU A 89 4.40 -4.61 0.55
C LEU A 89 4.57 -3.92 -0.80
N ASN A 90 3.47 -3.78 -1.55
CA ASN A 90 3.52 -3.09 -2.84
C ASN A 90 3.94 -1.63 -2.69
N LEU A 91 3.44 -0.94 -1.67
CA LEU A 91 3.89 0.41 -1.31
C LEU A 91 5.30 0.43 -0.69
N GLY A 92 5.93 -0.72 -0.47
CA GLY A 92 7.26 -0.79 0.13
C GLY A 92 7.32 -0.28 1.57
N ILE A 93 6.18 -0.17 2.27
CA ILE A 93 6.13 0.22 3.70
C ILE A 93 6.63 -0.92 4.57
N LEU A 94 6.32 -2.16 4.19
CA LEU A 94 6.84 -3.36 4.80
C LEU A 94 7.80 -4.06 3.85
N LYS A 95 8.68 -4.86 4.43
CA LYS A 95 9.45 -5.86 3.70
C LYS A 95 9.25 -7.22 4.34
N LYS A 96 9.17 -8.25 3.50
CA LYS A 96 9.19 -9.64 3.93
C LYS A 96 10.62 -10.01 4.30
N THR A 97 10.79 -10.69 5.42
CA THR A 97 12.09 -11.17 5.88
C THR A 97 11.94 -12.52 6.56
N SER A 98 13.06 -13.19 6.79
CA SER A 98 13.11 -14.46 7.50
C SER A 98 14.30 -14.50 8.44
N PHE A 99 14.13 -15.17 9.56
CA PHE A 99 15.20 -15.45 10.51
C PHE A 99 15.11 -16.89 10.98
N VAL A 100 16.19 -17.40 11.54
CA VAL A 100 16.22 -18.73 12.16
C VAL A 100 16.02 -18.56 13.66
N ALA A 101 14.95 -19.14 14.20
CA ALA A 101 14.73 -19.26 15.63
C ALA A 101 14.55 -20.74 15.97
N GLU A 102 15.30 -21.21 16.97
CA GLU A 102 15.21 -22.60 17.46
C GLU A 102 15.35 -23.65 16.33
N GLY A 103 16.23 -23.37 15.36
CA GLY A 103 16.44 -24.25 14.19
C GLY A 103 15.32 -24.23 13.15
N LYS A 104 14.29 -23.39 13.32
CA LYS A 104 13.19 -23.21 12.36
C LYS A 104 13.29 -21.87 11.65
N VAL A 105 13.04 -21.88 10.34
CA VAL A 105 12.92 -20.64 9.57
C VAL A 105 11.56 -20.00 9.85
N VAL A 106 11.57 -18.82 10.46
CA VAL A 106 10.38 -18.01 10.69
C VAL A 106 10.31 -16.95 9.61
N ILE A 107 9.16 -16.87 8.94
CA ILE A 107 8.88 -15.84 7.93
C ILE A 107 7.98 -14.78 8.57
N GLY A 108 8.37 -13.52 8.42
CA GLY A 108 7.56 -12.42 8.89
C GLY A 108 7.81 -11.14 8.10
N TYR A 109 7.30 -10.05 8.67
CA TYR A 109 7.29 -8.75 8.04
C TYR A 109 7.82 -7.73 9.04
N GLU A 110 8.57 -6.77 8.54
CA GLU A 110 9.05 -5.65 9.35
C GLU A 110 8.88 -4.33 8.58
N LEU A 111 8.91 -3.22 9.32
CA LEU A 111 8.90 -1.88 8.75
C LEU A 111 10.11 -1.70 7.82
N ASN A 112 9.88 -1.21 6.60
CA ASN A 112 10.90 -1.05 5.58
C ASN A 112 11.59 0.32 5.70
N GLY A 113 12.21 0.56 6.84
CA GLY A 113 12.93 1.80 7.15
C GLY A 113 13.44 1.75 8.58
N ASN A 114 14.26 2.72 8.97
CA ASN A 114 14.73 2.82 10.35
C ASN A 114 13.66 3.38 11.30
N ASN A 115 12.66 4.08 10.74
CA ASN A 115 11.54 4.70 11.42
C ASN A 115 10.34 4.80 10.45
N LEU A 116 9.20 5.32 10.93
CA LEU A 116 8.00 5.52 10.11
C LEU A 116 8.27 6.40 8.89
N GLU A 117 8.94 7.54 9.07
CA GLU A 117 9.25 8.46 7.97
C GLU A 117 10.00 7.75 6.82
N GLY A 118 11.04 6.99 7.15
CA GLY A 118 11.82 6.24 6.16
C GLY A 118 10.99 5.23 5.39
N ALA A 119 10.03 4.56 6.03
CA ALA A 119 9.14 3.62 5.37
C ALA A 119 8.12 4.33 4.47
N PHE A 120 7.55 5.44 4.92
CA PHE A 120 6.59 6.20 4.13
C PHE A 120 7.24 7.00 2.99
N ARG A 121 8.52 7.37 3.08
CA ARG A 121 9.29 7.90 1.94
C ARG A 121 9.45 6.88 0.81
N LYS A 122 9.56 5.58 1.13
CA LYS A 122 9.55 4.52 0.11
C LYS A 122 8.19 4.42 -0.55
N ALA A 123 7.12 4.48 0.24
CA ALA A 123 5.75 4.50 -0.28
C ALA A 123 5.48 5.71 -1.18
N GLU A 124 5.93 6.89 -0.78
CA GLU A 124 5.87 8.10 -1.60
C GLU A 124 6.56 7.88 -2.95
N SER A 125 7.79 7.35 -2.95
CA SER A 125 8.52 7.05 -4.18
C SER A 125 7.77 6.05 -5.07
N THR A 126 7.22 4.98 -4.49
CA THR A 126 6.43 4.00 -5.25
C THR A 126 5.19 4.64 -5.89
N VAL A 127 4.46 5.47 -5.14
CA VAL A 127 3.27 6.17 -5.66
C VAL A 127 3.64 7.12 -6.80
N LYS A 128 4.72 7.89 -6.64
CA LYS A 128 5.23 8.78 -7.70
C LYS A 128 5.57 8.03 -8.98
N ASN A 129 6.30 6.93 -8.87
CA ASN A 129 6.66 6.11 -10.03
C ASN A 129 5.41 5.56 -10.74
N HIS A 130 4.42 5.08 -9.98
CA HIS A 130 3.16 4.62 -10.58
C HIS A 130 2.39 5.72 -11.31
N LEU A 131 2.38 6.94 -10.79
CA LEU A 131 1.74 8.07 -11.46
C LEU A 131 2.46 8.41 -12.76
N GLU A 132 3.79 8.48 -12.75
CA GLU A 132 4.61 8.73 -13.94
C GLU A 132 4.37 7.67 -15.04
N ASP A 133 4.41 6.39 -14.67
CA ASP A 133 4.11 5.29 -15.58
C ASP A 133 2.68 5.35 -16.13
N SER A 134 1.72 5.73 -15.29
CA SER A 134 0.32 5.88 -15.71
C SER A 134 0.16 7.00 -16.74
N PHE A 135 0.83 8.14 -16.56
CA PHE A 135 0.79 9.22 -17.54
C PHE A 135 1.44 8.85 -18.86
N ARG A 136 2.54 8.09 -18.82
CA ARG A 136 3.16 7.52 -20.02
C ARG A 136 2.20 6.60 -20.77
N LEU A 137 1.58 5.65 -20.05
CA LEU A 137 0.57 4.72 -20.60
C LEU A 137 -0.63 5.46 -21.19
N LEU A 138 -1.10 6.55 -20.57
CA LEU A 138 -2.18 7.38 -21.11
C LEU A 138 -1.80 7.98 -22.47
N GLY A 139 -0.57 8.46 -22.62
CA GLY A 139 -0.07 8.95 -23.91
C GLY A 139 -0.04 7.86 -24.98
N GLU A 140 0.44 6.67 -24.63
CA GLU A 140 0.45 5.50 -25.52
C GLU A 140 -0.96 5.09 -25.95
N LEU A 141 -1.90 5.01 -25.00
CA LEU A 141 -3.31 4.69 -25.24
C LEU A 141 -3.97 5.70 -26.19
N GLN A 142 -3.78 7.00 -25.95
CA GLN A 142 -4.31 8.05 -26.82
C GLN A 142 -3.79 7.93 -28.26
N ASN A 143 -2.52 7.57 -28.43
CA ASN A 143 -1.92 7.37 -29.75
C ASN A 143 -2.48 6.13 -30.45
N GLN A 144 -2.72 5.04 -29.73
CA GLN A 144 -3.35 3.84 -30.29
C GLN A 144 -4.79 4.12 -30.75
N ILE A 145 -5.59 4.80 -29.92
CA ILE A 145 -6.97 5.19 -30.29
C ILE A 145 -6.99 6.05 -31.57
N LYS A 146 -6.04 6.98 -31.72
CA LYS A 146 -5.92 7.80 -32.94
C LYS A 146 -5.59 6.93 -34.17
N LYS A 147 -4.63 6.02 -34.05
CA LYS A 147 -4.23 5.11 -35.15
C LYS A 147 -5.39 4.21 -35.59
N GLU A 148 -6.13 3.64 -34.65
CA GLU A 148 -7.30 2.81 -34.93
C GLU A 148 -8.37 3.60 -35.68
N LYS A 149 -8.72 4.81 -35.23
CA LYS A 149 -9.69 5.67 -35.92
C LYS A 149 -9.29 5.99 -37.36
N ILE A 150 -8.01 6.29 -37.59
CA ILE A 150 -7.49 6.55 -38.94
C ILE A 150 -7.59 5.29 -39.81
N SER A 151 -7.19 4.13 -39.28
CA SER A 151 -7.28 2.86 -40.00
C SER A 151 -8.72 2.48 -40.33
N SER A 152 -9.66 2.71 -39.41
CA SER A 152 -11.09 2.46 -39.66
C SER A 152 -11.68 3.41 -40.71
N ALA A 153 -11.25 4.68 -40.74
CA ALA A 153 -11.69 5.65 -41.75
C ALA A 153 -11.16 5.33 -43.15
N ILE A 154 -9.93 4.83 -43.26
CA ILE A 154 -9.32 4.42 -44.54
C ILE A 154 -9.99 3.14 -45.08
N ASN A 155 -10.41 2.23 -44.19
CA ASN A 155 -11.01 0.95 -44.55
C ASN A 155 -12.56 1.00 -44.65
N ALA A 156 -13.17 2.17 -44.49
CA ALA A 156 -14.61 2.32 -44.67
C ALA A 156 -14.95 2.23 -46.18
N PRO A 157 -15.89 1.37 -46.60
CA PRO A 157 -16.28 1.28 -48.01
C PRO A 157 -16.90 2.61 -48.45
N ASN A 158 -16.37 3.21 -49.53
CA ASN A 158 -16.97 4.36 -50.20
C ASN A 158 -18.35 3.96 -50.72
N THR A 159 -19.39 4.31 -49.96
CA THR A 159 -20.79 4.27 -50.42
C THR A 159 -21.08 5.58 -51.14
N THR A 160 -20.52 5.73 -52.33
CA THR A 160 -21.06 6.64 -53.35
C THR A 160 -21.96 5.82 -54.26
N GLU A 161 -23.23 5.67 -53.85
CA GLU A 161 -24.32 5.44 -54.79
C GLU A 161 -24.70 6.82 -55.36
N GLU A 162 -24.20 7.12 -56.56
CA GLU A 162 -24.74 8.21 -57.37
C GLU A 162 -25.95 7.68 -58.16
N TYR A 163 -27.11 8.31 -57.95
CA TYR A 163 -28.34 8.16 -58.73
C TYR A 163 -28.30 9.02 -60.00
#